data_AF-D4CBE7-F1
#
_entry.id   AF-D4CBE7-F1
#
_cell.length_a   1.000
_cell.length_b   1.000
_cell.length_c   1.000
_cell.angle_alpha   90.00
_cell.angle_beta   90.00
_cell.angle_gamma   90.00
#
_symmetry.space_group_name_H-M   'P 1'
#
loop_
_entity.id
_entity.type
_entity.pdbx_description
1 polymer ?
#
loop_
_entity_poly.entity_id
_entity_poly.type
_entity_poly.pdbx_seq_one_letter_code
_entity_poly.pdbx_strand_id
1 'polypeptide(L)'
;MLIIKEIKMNQTVYSVTLSDDRQALQAAYAAGGAVVGLYGKRTEKESAEIPDEACPDLIPDLSPALYLAERAEDVDEELLRKAVCRRFGLPLEIAVTGRLIIREFRASDSLPAEEKEFSTPELLSSYIACQYRFYECGLWALEERATGKIVGKAGITDGELGYHIYSEYRRRGFGEEACRAILSWAKKEGLDRISVRIKPDNTPSLLLAEKLGFTGDKTEPPLKGDGEGKKEDGEILLHLPL
;
A
#
# COMPACT_ATOMS: atom_id res chain seq x y z
N MET A 1 26.25 7.97 -11.07
CA MET A 1 26.69 7.18 -9.89
C MET A 1 26.05 5.79 -9.93
N LEU A 2 26.76 4.73 -9.52
CA LEU A 2 26.21 3.37 -9.45
C LEU A 2 26.52 2.75 -8.09
N ILE A 3 25.49 2.35 -7.35
CA ILE A 3 25.60 1.69 -6.04
C ILE A 3 24.75 0.42 -6.07
N ILE A 4 25.26 -0.69 -5.54
CA ILE A 4 24.50 -1.92 -5.37
C ILE A 4 24.24 -2.11 -3.88
N LYS A 5 22.97 -2.22 -3.51
CA LYS A 5 22.54 -2.64 -2.17
C LYS A 5 21.96 -4.04 -2.25
N GLU A 6 22.03 -4.77 -1.14
CA GLU A 6 21.41 -6.08 -1.00
C GLU A 6 20.36 -6.03 0.11
N ILE A 7 19.24 -6.71 -0.11
CA ILE A 7 18.19 -6.89 0.90
C ILE A 7 17.83 -8.38 0.98
N LYS A 8 17.68 -8.88 2.20
CA LYS A 8 17.28 -10.27 2.45
C LYS A 8 15.79 -10.33 2.75
N MET A 9 15.03 -11.05 1.92
CA MET A 9 13.60 -11.26 2.09
C MET A 9 13.29 -12.76 1.95
N ASN A 10 12.56 -13.35 2.91
CA ASN A 10 12.15 -14.75 2.88
C ASN A 10 13.30 -15.74 2.56
N GLN A 11 14.46 -15.53 3.20
CA GLN A 11 15.71 -16.31 3.00
C GLN A 11 16.40 -16.14 1.64
N THR A 12 15.83 -15.35 0.73
CA THR A 12 16.46 -14.98 -0.54
C THR A 12 17.14 -13.62 -0.43
N VAL A 13 18.31 -13.47 -1.04
CA VAL A 13 19.01 -12.19 -1.14
C VAL A 13 18.72 -11.59 -2.51
N TYR A 14 18.29 -10.34 -2.53
CA TYR A 14 17.98 -9.58 -3.74
C TYR A 14 18.95 -8.41 -3.86
N SER A 15 19.52 -8.24 -5.06
CA SER A 15 20.34 -7.08 -5.40
C SER A 15 19.48 -5.95 -5.95
N VAL A 16 19.71 -4.73 -5.47
CA VAL A 16 19.07 -3.50 -5.93
C VAL A 16 20.13 -2.51 -6.40
N THR A 17 20.07 -2.12 -7.67
CA THR A 17 20.98 -1.13 -8.24
C THR A 17 20.38 0.27 -8.13
N LEU A 18 21.12 1.18 -7.50
CA LEU A 18 20.81 2.60 -7.38
C LEU A 18 21.65 3.37 -8.40
N SER A 19 21.02 4.14 -9.28
CA SER A 19 21.75 4.90 -10.30
C SER A 19 20.96 6.09 -10.82
N ASP A 20 21.66 7.16 -11.17
CA ASP A 20 21.18 8.32 -11.95
C ASP A 20 21.32 8.10 -13.47
N ASP A 21 22.07 7.07 -13.87
CA ASP A 21 22.27 6.69 -15.27
C ASP A 21 21.25 5.63 -15.69
N ARG A 22 20.46 5.98 -16.72
CA ARG A 22 19.46 5.09 -17.35
C ARG A 22 20.08 3.81 -17.88
N GLN A 23 21.27 3.85 -18.49
CA GLN A 23 21.87 2.67 -19.10
C GLN A 23 22.24 1.64 -18.03
N ALA A 24 22.83 2.09 -16.92
CA ALA A 24 23.07 1.25 -15.75
C ALA A 24 21.79 0.63 -15.17
N LEU A 25 20.71 1.42 -15.06
CA LEU A 25 19.40 0.91 -14.59
C LEU A 25 18.85 -0.15 -15.54
N GLN A 26 18.88 0.08 -16.86
CA GLN A 26 18.43 -0.87 -17.86
C GLN A 26 19.25 -2.16 -17.86
N ALA A 27 20.59 -2.05 -17.74
CA ALA A 27 21.48 -3.20 -17.68
C ALA A 27 21.23 -4.05 -16.42
N ALA A 28 21.12 -3.42 -15.25
CA ALA A 28 20.82 -4.10 -14.00
C ALA A 28 19.44 -4.78 -14.03
N TYR A 29 18.44 -4.11 -14.59
CA TYR A 29 17.11 -4.66 -14.76
C TYR A 29 17.14 -5.86 -15.73
N ALA A 30 17.82 -5.76 -16.87
CA ALA A 30 17.98 -6.86 -17.82
C ALA A 30 18.74 -8.06 -17.21
N ALA A 31 19.68 -7.82 -16.30
CA ALA A 31 20.37 -8.86 -15.54
C ALA A 31 19.52 -9.53 -14.45
N GLY A 32 18.26 -9.12 -14.28
CA GLY A 32 17.32 -9.71 -13.33
C GLY A 32 17.27 -9.01 -11.96
N GLY A 33 18.04 -7.94 -11.75
CA GLY A 33 18.02 -7.16 -10.50
C GLY A 33 16.81 -6.24 -10.37
N ALA A 34 16.57 -5.74 -9.16
CA ALA A 34 15.70 -4.59 -8.93
C ALA A 34 16.50 -3.29 -9.06
N VAL A 35 15.81 -2.17 -9.29
CA VAL A 35 16.48 -0.88 -9.51
C VAL A 35 15.73 0.27 -8.83
N VAL A 36 16.50 1.27 -8.39
CA VAL A 36 16.00 2.54 -7.83
C VAL A 36 16.74 3.66 -8.55
N GLY A 37 16.02 4.64 -9.07
CA GLY A 37 16.62 5.78 -9.74
C GLY A 37 17.10 6.81 -8.71
N LEU A 38 18.21 7.46 -8.99
CA LEU A 38 18.68 8.60 -8.21
C LEU A 38 18.38 9.88 -8.99
N TYR A 39 17.49 10.71 -8.45
CA TYR A 39 16.98 11.86 -9.19
C TYR A 39 17.96 13.02 -9.26
N GLY A 40 18.82 13.19 -8.25
CA GLY A 40 19.93 14.15 -8.22
C GLY A 40 19.65 15.51 -8.86
N LYS A 41 19.19 16.51 -8.10
CA LYS A 41 19.17 17.90 -8.62
C LYS A 41 20.59 18.27 -9.05
N ARG A 42 20.77 18.63 -10.33
CA ARG A 42 22.01 19.26 -10.80
C ARG A 42 22.32 20.42 -9.87
N THR A 43 23.53 20.43 -9.31
CA THR A 43 23.97 21.56 -8.48
C THR A 43 24.02 22.83 -9.32
N GLU A 44 23.76 24.00 -8.74
CA GLU A 44 23.79 25.30 -9.45
C GLU A 44 25.09 25.56 -10.23
N LYS A 45 26.18 24.88 -9.88
CA LYS A 45 27.46 24.90 -10.63
C LYS A 45 27.40 24.21 -12.00
N GLU A 46 26.60 23.17 -12.17
CA GLU A 46 26.41 22.47 -13.45
C GLU A 46 25.35 23.14 -14.34
N SER A 47 24.46 23.94 -13.76
CA SER A 47 23.49 24.78 -14.48
C SER A 47 24.14 26.01 -15.12
N ALA A 48 25.35 26.39 -14.69
CA ALA A 48 26.06 27.57 -15.20
C ALA A 48 26.86 27.34 -16.50
N GLU A 49 27.05 26.08 -16.92
CA GLU A 49 27.81 25.72 -18.13
C GLU A 49 26.93 25.41 -19.36
N ILE A 50 25.61 25.48 -19.22
CA ILE A 50 24.66 25.22 -20.32
C ILE A 50 24.17 26.57 -20.87
N PRO A 51 24.36 26.88 -22.17
CA PRO A 51 23.80 28.09 -22.78
C PRO A 51 22.27 28.09 -22.65
N ASP A 52 21.73 29.27 -22.39
CA ASP A 52 20.33 29.64 -22.06
C ASP A 52 19.23 29.18 -23.07
N GLU A 53 19.53 28.29 -24.02
CA GLU A 53 18.61 27.80 -25.06
C GLU A 53 18.31 26.29 -25.00
N ALA A 54 18.86 25.54 -24.03
CA ALA A 54 18.52 24.13 -23.82
C ALA A 54 17.86 23.93 -22.43
N CYS A 55 16.54 23.74 -22.44
CA CYS A 55 15.63 23.57 -21.29
C CYS A 55 16.31 23.08 -19.97
N PRO A 56 16.36 23.91 -18.92
CA PRO A 56 16.80 23.51 -17.57
C PRO A 56 15.91 22.42 -16.92
N ASP A 57 14.76 22.15 -17.52
CA ASP A 57 13.67 21.33 -16.95
C ASP A 57 13.58 19.91 -17.54
N LEU A 58 14.64 19.38 -18.16
CA LEU A 58 14.60 18.02 -18.70
C LEU A 58 14.56 17.00 -17.55
N ILE A 59 13.37 16.51 -17.21
CA ILE A 59 13.18 15.40 -16.27
C ILE A 59 13.99 14.20 -16.80
N PRO A 60 15.01 13.71 -16.07
CA PRO A 60 15.84 12.62 -16.54
C PRO A 60 14.99 11.35 -16.68
N ASP A 61 15.12 10.67 -17.82
CA ASP A 61 14.47 9.40 -18.05
C ASP A 61 15.23 8.29 -17.31
N LEU A 62 14.72 7.92 -16.13
CA LEU A 62 15.29 6.87 -15.27
C LEU A 62 14.57 5.52 -15.44
N SER A 63 13.85 5.30 -16.54
CA SER A 63 13.20 4.02 -16.78
C SER A 63 14.25 2.89 -16.84
N PRO A 64 14.02 1.72 -16.19
CA PRO A 64 12.74 1.22 -15.70
C PRO A 64 12.49 1.42 -14.19
N ALA A 65 13.18 2.35 -13.52
CA ALA A 65 12.98 2.58 -12.10
C ALA A 65 11.55 3.06 -11.79
N LEU A 66 10.88 2.34 -10.88
CA LEU A 66 9.56 2.75 -10.35
C LEU A 66 9.69 3.64 -9.12
N TYR A 67 10.83 3.56 -8.44
CA TYR A 67 11.13 4.31 -7.23
C TYR A 67 12.33 5.20 -7.48
N LEU A 68 12.23 6.43 -6.97
CA LEU A 68 13.29 7.43 -7.05
C LEU A 68 13.66 7.89 -5.64
N ALA A 69 14.94 8.19 -5.44
CA ALA A 69 15.43 8.87 -4.25
C ALA A 69 16.29 10.07 -4.67
N GLU A 70 16.29 11.13 -3.87
CA GLU A 70 17.16 12.28 -4.13
C GLU A 70 18.63 11.91 -3.89
N ARG A 71 18.89 11.13 -2.84
CA ARG A 71 20.23 10.70 -2.44
C ARG A 71 20.25 9.20 -2.16
N ALA A 72 21.41 8.58 -2.33
CA ALA A 72 21.58 7.16 -2.06
C ALA A 72 21.47 6.81 -0.56
N GLU A 73 21.72 7.79 0.31
CA GLU A 73 21.57 7.64 1.77
C GLU A 73 20.10 7.57 2.20
N ASP A 74 19.20 8.20 1.45
CA ASP A 74 17.76 8.21 1.74
C ASP A 74 17.08 6.89 1.35
N VAL A 75 17.77 6.03 0.60
CA VAL A 75 17.29 4.70 0.23
C VAL A 75 17.44 3.75 1.41
N ASP A 76 16.40 3.67 2.22
CA ASP A 76 16.27 2.76 3.36
C ASP A 76 15.84 1.34 2.95
N GLU A 77 15.76 0.45 3.94
CA GLU A 77 15.36 -0.95 3.72
C GLU A 77 13.92 -1.08 3.20
N GLU A 78 13.04 -0.15 3.56
CA GLU A 78 11.64 -0.16 3.14
C GLU A 78 11.50 0.16 1.65
N LEU A 79 12.22 1.18 1.16
CA LEU A 79 12.25 1.51 -0.26
C LEU A 79 12.88 0.39 -1.09
N LEU A 80 13.97 -0.23 -0.60
CA LEU A 80 14.56 -1.40 -1.24
C LEU A 80 13.56 -2.56 -1.34
N ARG A 81 12.83 -2.83 -0.26
CA ARG A 81 11.80 -3.87 -0.20
C ARG A 81 10.66 -3.60 -1.18
N LYS A 82 10.15 -2.36 -1.25
CA LYS A 82 9.15 -1.93 -2.23
C LYS A 82 9.64 -2.16 -3.66
N ALA A 83 10.87 -1.74 -3.98
CA ALA A 83 11.47 -1.93 -5.30
C ALA A 83 11.60 -3.41 -5.70
N VAL A 84 12.05 -4.26 -4.78
CA VAL A 84 12.12 -5.73 -4.98
C VAL A 84 10.71 -6.32 -5.16
N CYS A 85 9.75 -5.98 -4.30
CA CYS A 85 8.38 -6.47 -4.40
C CYS A 85 7.77 -6.16 -5.77
N ARG A 86 7.88 -4.92 -6.25
CA ARG A 86 7.35 -4.54 -7.57
C ARG A 86 8.10 -5.19 -8.72
N ARG A 87 9.44 -5.33 -8.62
CA ARG A 87 10.26 -5.99 -9.64
C ARG A 87 9.83 -7.43 -9.88
N PHE A 88 9.61 -8.19 -8.80
CA PHE A 88 9.39 -9.63 -8.86
C PHE A 88 7.91 -10.03 -8.68
N GLY A 89 6.99 -9.05 -8.61
CA GLY A 89 5.57 -9.31 -8.39
C GLY A 89 5.29 -9.98 -7.04
N LEU A 90 6.11 -9.69 -6.03
CA LEU A 90 5.94 -10.24 -4.68
C LEU A 90 4.97 -9.35 -3.89
N PRO A 91 4.07 -9.93 -3.09
CA PRO A 91 3.17 -9.16 -2.24
C PRO A 91 3.97 -8.45 -1.15
N LEU A 92 3.69 -7.18 -0.94
CA LEU A 92 4.27 -6.40 0.14
C LEU A 92 3.69 -6.84 1.50
N GLU A 93 4.56 -7.14 2.47
CA GLU A 93 4.17 -7.32 3.87
C GLU A 93 4.03 -5.95 4.54
N ILE A 94 2.87 -5.64 5.07
CA ILE A 94 2.54 -4.33 5.65
C ILE A 94 2.86 -4.31 7.14
N ALA A 95 2.47 -5.37 7.84
CA ALA A 95 2.74 -5.53 9.25
C ALA A 95 2.66 -7.00 9.68
N VAL A 96 3.44 -7.35 10.71
CA VAL A 96 3.31 -8.62 11.42
C VAL A 96 2.94 -8.31 12.86
N THR A 97 1.89 -8.98 13.34
CA THR A 97 1.40 -8.84 14.71
C THR A 97 1.61 -10.14 15.48
N GLY A 98 1.03 -10.21 16.68
CA GLY A 98 1.06 -11.44 17.48
C GLY A 98 0.47 -12.64 16.72
N ARG A 99 -0.64 -12.45 16.01
CA ARG A 99 -1.39 -13.53 15.36
C ARG A 99 -1.59 -13.36 13.85
N LEU A 100 -1.33 -12.18 13.29
CA LEU A 100 -1.60 -11.89 11.88
C LEU A 100 -0.33 -11.53 11.11
N ILE A 101 -0.33 -11.86 9.83
CA ILE A 101 0.48 -11.23 8.79
C ILE A 101 -0.50 -10.41 7.95
N ILE A 102 -0.26 -9.10 7.86
CA ILE A 102 -1.02 -8.18 7.00
C ILE A 102 -0.17 -7.95 5.77
N ARG A 103 -0.68 -8.31 4.60
CA ARG A 103 0.07 -8.25 3.35
C ARG A 103 -0.84 -8.04 2.15
N GLU A 104 -0.26 -7.56 1.06
CA GLU A 104 -0.92 -7.59 -0.24
C GLU A 104 -1.44 -9.00 -0.57
N PHE A 105 -2.59 -9.04 -1.24
CA PHE A 105 -3.15 -10.28 -1.74
C PHE A 105 -2.22 -10.96 -2.75
N ARG A 106 -2.31 -12.28 -2.81
CA ARG A 106 -1.67 -13.14 -3.80
C ARG A 106 -2.76 -13.72 -4.70
N ALA A 107 -2.44 -13.90 -5.98
CA ALA A 107 -3.35 -14.61 -6.90
C ALA A 107 -3.67 -16.05 -6.44
N SER A 108 -2.80 -16.65 -5.61
CA SER A 108 -2.96 -17.97 -5.03
C SER A 108 -3.72 -17.98 -3.69
N ASP A 109 -4.17 -16.83 -3.18
CA ASP A 109 -4.87 -16.79 -1.89
C ASP A 109 -6.23 -17.51 -2.00
N SER A 110 -6.50 -18.40 -1.05
CA SER A 110 -7.79 -19.09 -0.94
C SER A 110 -8.74 -18.25 -0.10
N LEU A 111 -9.77 -17.70 -0.74
CA LEU A 111 -10.78 -16.85 -0.11
C LEU A 111 -12.10 -17.62 0.07
N PRO A 112 -12.84 -17.39 1.18
CA PRO A 112 -14.10 -18.07 1.42
C PRO A 112 -15.19 -17.57 0.46
N ALA A 113 -16.24 -18.38 0.26
CA ALA A 113 -17.35 -18.04 -0.65
C ALA A 113 -18.13 -16.77 -0.25
N GLU A 114 -18.00 -16.30 0.99
CA GLU A 114 -18.60 -15.02 1.42
C GLU A 114 -17.86 -13.79 0.87
N GLU A 115 -16.65 -13.95 0.34
CA GLU A 115 -15.90 -12.89 -0.32
C GLU A 115 -16.48 -12.62 -1.71
N LYS A 116 -17.05 -11.42 -1.88
CA LYS A 116 -17.74 -11.02 -3.11
C LYS A 116 -16.91 -10.12 -4.01
N GLU A 117 -16.09 -9.25 -3.42
CA GLU A 117 -15.26 -8.30 -4.19
C GLU A 117 -14.17 -9.05 -4.97
N PHE A 118 -13.66 -10.13 -4.39
CA PHE A 118 -12.63 -10.99 -4.99
C PHE A 118 -13.17 -12.38 -5.30
N SER A 119 -14.42 -12.44 -5.77
CA SER A 119 -15.14 -13.71 -6.02
C SER A 119 -14.57 -14.54 -7.17
N THR A 120 -13.78 -13.93 -8.07
CA THR A 120 -13.04 -14.65 -9.12
C THR A 120 -11.55 -14.34 -9.07
N PRO A 121 -10.69 -15.26 -9.53
CA PRO A 121 -9.24 -15.02 -9.62
C PRO A 121 -8.88 -13.80 -10.48
N GLU A 122 -9.67 -13.50 -11.50
CA GLU A 122 -9.46 -12.36 -12.40
C GLU A 122 -9.71 -11.03 -11.69
N LEU A 123 -10.77 -10.93 -10.86
CA LEU A 123 -11.04 -9.73 -10.07
C LEU A 123 -9.91 -9.47 -9.07
N LEU A 124 -9.46 -10.52 -8.37
CA LEU A 124 -8.34 -10.42 -7.44
C LEU A 124 -7.04 -10.02 -8.16
N SER A 125 -6.75 -10.64 -9.30
CA SER A 125 -5.55 -10.33 -10.09
C SER A 125 -5.56 -8.90 -10.64
N SER A 126 -6.73 -8.44 -11.10
CA SER A 126 -6.94 -7.06 -11.55
C SER A 126 -6.71 -6.08 -10.40
N TYR A 127 -7.26 -6.37 -9.22
CA TYR A 127 -7.03 -5.57 -8.01
C TYR A 127 -5.55 -5.47 -7.66
N ILE A 128 -4.84 -6.60 -7.59
CA ILE A 128 -3.40 -6.66 -7.29
C ILE A 128 -2.60 -5.82 -8.31
N ALA A 129 -2.92 -5.94 -9.59
CA ALA A 129 -2.19 -5.26 -10.66
C ALA A 129 -2.41 -3.74 -10.69
N CYS A 130 -3.62 -3.28 -10.38
CA CYS A 130 -4.01 -1.88 -10.48
C CYS A 130 -3.84 -1.13 -9.15
N GLN A 131 -4.39 -1.66 -8.07
CA GLN A 131 -4.44 -0.99 -6.77
C GLN A 131 -3.02 -0.81 -6.21
N TYR A 132 -2.32 -1.92 -5.97
CA TYR A 132 -1.05 -1.86 -5.26
C TYR A 132 0.08 -1.23 -6.08
N ARG A 133 0.06 -1.43 -7.40
CA ARG A 133 1.08 -0.88 -8.27
C ARG A 133 1.04 0.66 -8.30
N PHE A 134 -0.15 1.24 -8.24
CA PHE A 134 -0.33 2.68 -8.40
C PHE A 134 -0.46 3.41 -7.07
N TYR A 135 -1.28 2.89 -6.16
CA TYR A 135 -1.60 3.54 -4.88
C TYR A 135 -0.68 3.13 -3.75
N GLU A 136 0.06 2.02 -3.90
CA GLU A 136 0.90 1.39 -2.85
C GLU A 136 0.16 0.97 -1.58
N CYS A 137 -1.14 1.21 -1.52
CA CYS A 137 -2.04 0.87 -0.43
C CYS A 137 -3.39 0.41 -0.98
N GLY A 138 -4.19 -0.22 -0.11
CA GLY A 138 -5.50 -0.74 -0.44
C GLY A 138 -5.95 -1.70 0.65
N LEU A 139 -6.90 -2.57 0.32
CA LEU A 139 -7.28 -3.72 1.13
C LEU A 139 -6.18 -4.76 1.08
N TRP A 140 -5.75 -5.23 2.25
CA TRP A 140 -4.75 -6.28 2.41
C TRP A 140 -5.37 -7.55 2.96
N ALA A 141 -4.75 -8.68 2.65
CA ALA A 141 -5.08 -9.97 3.22
C ALA A 141 -4.66 -10.02 4.69
N LEU A 142 -5.53 -10.54 5.55
CA LEU A 142 -5.22 -10.85 6.94
C LEU A 142 -4.98 -12.36 7.05
N GLU A 143 -3.72 -12.78 7.13
CA GLU A 143 -3.33 -14.18 7.25
C GLU A 143 -3.07 -14.55 8.71
N GLU A 144 -3.75 -15.57 9.24
CA GLU A 144 -3.50 -16.07 10.60
C GLU A 144 -2.20 -16.88 10.61
N ARG A 145 -1.23 -16.44 11.40
CA ARG A 145 0.12 -17.05 11.49
C ARG A 145 0.11 -18.52 11.87
N ALA A 146 -0.84 -18.94 12.71
CA ALA A 146 -0.93 -20.31 13.20
C ALA A 146 -1.38 -21.31 12.13
N THR A 147 -2.16 -20.86 11.14
CA THR A 147 -2.84 -21.74 10.18
C THR A 147 -2.51 -21.43 8.72
N GLY A 148 -1.96 -20.24 8.43
CA GLY A 148 -1.76 -19.72 7.07
C GLY A 148 -3.06 -19.37 6.34
N LYS A 149 -4.22 -19.41 7.03
CA LYS A 149 -5.51 -19.11 6.42
C LYS A 149 -5.78 -17.61 6.38
N ILE A 150 -6.46 -17.15 5.34
CA ILE A 150 -6.96 -15.78 5.27
C ILE A 150 -8.21 -15.67 6.16
N VAL A 151 -8.12 -14.85 7.21
CA VAL A 151 -9.20 -14.65 8.20
C VAL A 151 -10.06 -13.43 7.90
N GLY A 152 -9.65 -12.62 6.93
CA GLY A 152 -10.37 -11.44 6.50
C GLY A 152 -9.50 -10.54 5.63
N LYS A 153 -9.99 -9.33 5.43
CA LYS A 153 -9.29 -8.26 4.75
C LYS A 153 -9.44 -6.96 5.51
N ALA A 154 -8.41 -6.13 5.48
CA ALA A 154 -8.48 -4.77 6.01
C ALA A 154 -7.41 -3.91 5.34
N GLY A 155 -7.66 -2.61 5.26
CA GLY A 155 -6.68 -1.69 4.71
C GLY A 155 -7.25 -0.30 4.46
N ILE A 156 -6.48 0.53 3.79
CA ILE A 156 -6.83 1.93 3.53
C ILE A 156 -6.94 2.15 2.03
N THR A 157 -8.09 2.66 1.60
CA THR A 157 -8.33 3.08 0.21
C THR A 157 -8.82 4.52 0.25
N ASP A 158 -8.19 5.43 -0.49
CA ASP A 158 -8.55 6.86 -0.55
C ASP A 158 -8.67 7.54 0.83
N GLY A 159 -7.79 7.17 1.77
CA GLY A 159 -7.79 7.71 3.14
C GLY A 159 -8.85 7.10 4.06
N GLU A 160 -9.58 6.09 3.60
CA GLU A 160 -10.63 5.42 4.36
C GLU A 160 -10.24 4.00 4.76
N LEU A 161 -10.40 3.69 6.05
CA LEU A 161 -10.19 2.37 6.61
C LEU A 161 -11.40 1.46 6.29
N GLY A 162 -11.16 0.41 5.51
CA GLY A 162 -12.10 -0.68 5.28
C GLY A 162 -11.65 -1.97 5.97
N TYR A 163 -12.60 -2.75 6.50
CA TYR A 163 -12.31 -4.06 7.08
C TYR A 163 -13.49 -5.03 7.02
N HIS A 164 -13.18 -6.31 6.83
CA HIS A 164 -14.14 -7.40 6.90
C HIS A 164 -13.41 -8.65 7.43
N ILE A 165 -13.80 -9.08 8.63
CA ILE A 165 -13.39 -10.38 9.19
C ILE A 165 -14.39 -11.44 8.77
N TYR A 166 -13.90 -12.53 8.18
CA TYR A 166 -14.77 -13.58 7.68
C TYR A 166 -15.52 -14.28 8.82
N SER A 167 -16.75 -14.71 8.56
CA SER A 167 -17.70 -15.17 9.59
C SER A 167 -17.12 -16.17 10.60
N GLU A 168 -16.37 -17.17 10.11
CA GLU A 168 -15.68 -18.21 10.92
C GLU A 168 -14.68 -17.64 11.95
N TYR A 169 -14.12 -16.45 11.70
CA TYR A 169 -13.03 -15.87 12.48
C TYR A 169 -13.46 -14.68 13.35
N ARG A 170 -14.74 -14.29 13.30
CA ARG A 170 -15.27 -13.15 14.06
C ARG A 170 -15.20 -13.40 15.57
N ARG A 171 -15.28 -12.32 16.35
CA ARG A 171 -15.28 -12.34 17.84
C ARG A 171 -14.00 -12.92 18.49
N ARG A 172 -12.94 -13.12 17.71
CA ARG A 172 -11.60 -13.56 18.18
C ARG A 172 -10.59 -12.41 18.33
N GLY A 173 -11.02 -11.18 18.06
CA GLY A 173 -10.19 -9.96 18.18
C GLY A 173 -9.32 -9.64 16.97
N PHE A 174 -9.45 -10.37 15.84
CA PHE A 174 -8.65 -10.10 14.65
C PHE A 174 -8.90 -8.74 14.02
N GLY A 175 -10.15 -8.26 14.00
CA GLY A 175 -10.47 -6.94 13.43
C GLY A 175 -9.76 -5.81 14.16
N GLU A 176 -9.76 -5.84 15.49
CA GLU A 176 -9.03 -4.84 16.27
C GLU A 176 -7.51 -4.93 16.09
N GLU A 177 -6.95 -6.13 16.14
CA GLU A 177 -5.52 -6.34 15.95
C GLU A 177 -5.05 -5.83 14.58
N ALA A 178 -5.81 -6.17 13.53
CA ALA A 178 -5.53 -5.74 12.16
C ALA A 178 -5.62 -4.21 12.02
N CYS A 179 -6.73 -3.61 12.46
CA CYS A 179 -6.94 -2.18 12.33
C CYS A 179 -5.90 -1.37 13.11
N ARG A 180 -5.50 -1.80 14.33
CA ARG A 180 -4.43 -1.12 15.08
C ARG A 180 -3.09 -1.14 14.34
N ALA A 181 -2.73 -2.29 13.76
CA ALA A 181 -1.50 -2.41 12.99
C ALA A 181 -1.54 -1.54 11.72
N ILE A 182 -2.68 -1.50 11.03
CA ILE A 182 -2.88 -0.66 9.83
C ILE A 182 -2.83 0.83 10.17
N LEU A 183 -3.44 1.27 11.26
CA LEU A 183 -3.36 2.67 11.70
C LEU A 183 -1.93 3.06 12.10
N SER A 184 -1.19 2.15 12.74
CA SER A 184 0.23 2.36 13.02
C SER A 184 1.07 2.46 11.74
N TRP A 185 0.76 1.64 10.73
CA TRP A 185 1.39 1.74 9.42
C TRP A 185 1.06 3.08 8.74
N ALA A 186 -0.21 3.50 8.76
CA ALA A 186 -0.65 4.75 8.14
C ALA A 186 0.05 5.97 8.73
N LYS A 187 0.22 6.00 10.06
CA LYS A 187 0.98 7.04 10.75
C LYS A 187 2.45 7.06 10.30
N LYS A 188 3.06 5.90 10.09
CA LYS A 188 4.45 5.78 9.64
C LYS A 188 4.61 6.26 8.19
N GLU A 189 3.64 5.99 7.32
CA GLU A 189 3.61 6.52 5.95
C GLU A 189 3.25 8.02 5.89
N GLY A 190 3.05 8.68 7.04
CA GLY A 190 2.83 10.13 7.13
C GLY A 190 1.40 10.57 6.80
N LEU A 191 0.40 9.69 6.93
CA LEU A 191 -1.00 10.11 6.81
C LEU A 191 -1.40 10.88 8.06
N ASP A 192 -2.03 12.04 7.89
CA ASP A 192 -2.47 12.91 9.00
C ASP A 192 -3.85 12.51 9.57
N ARG A 193 -4.70 11.88 8.75
CA ARG A 193 -6.08 11.57 9.10
C ARG A 193 -6.58 10.35 8.34
N ILE A 194 -7.39 9.53 9.01
CA ILE A 194 -8.12 8.40 8.42
C ILE A 194 -9.61 8.57 8.69
N SER A 195 -10.45 8.18 7.73
CA SER A 195 -11.90 8.04 7.92
C SER A 195 -12.36 6.59 7.96
N VAL A 196 -13.59 6.36 8.40
CA VAL A 196 -14.31 5.09 8.25
C VAL A 196 -15.79 5.38 8.06
N ARG A 197 -16.43 4.76 7.07
CA ARG A 197 -17.89 4.78 6.90
C ARG A 197 -18.51 3.49 7.42
N ILE A 198 -19.56 3.64 8.22
CA ILE A 198 -20.21 2.51 8.90
C ILE A 198 -21.72 2.66 8.82
N LYS A 199 -22.40 1.62 8.36
CA LYS A 199 -23.86 1.58 8.40
C LYS A 199 -24.38 1.67 9.84
N PRO A 200 -25.47 2.43 10.11
CA PRO A 200 -25.98 2.61 11.47
C PRO A 200 -26.37 1.31 12.20
N ASP A 201 -26.77 0.28 11.45
CA ASP A 201 -27.15 -1.03 11.98
C ASP A 201 -25.94 -1.95 12.25
N ASN A 202 -24.73 -1.57 11.83
CA ASN A 202 -23.51 -2.34 12.02
C ASN A 202 -22.86 -2.05 13.38
N THR A 203 -23.56 -2.44 14.45
CA THR A 203 -23.10 -2.26 15.84
C THR A 203 -21.68 -2.79 16.09
N PRO A 204 -21.25 -3.97 15.58
CA PRO A 204 -19.89 -4.45 15.79
C PRO A 204 -18.81 -3.52 15.23
N SER A 205 -19.07 -2.92 14.06
CA SER A 205 -18.14 -1.99 13.40
C SER A 205 -18.09 -0.65 14.15
N LEU A 206 -19.26 -0.12 14.58
CA LEU A 206 -19.33 1.11 15.38
C LEU A 206 -18.54 0.99 16.69
N LEU A 207 -18.72 -0.11 17.43
CA LEU A 207 -17.97 -0.37 18.67
C LEU A 207 -16.46 -0.51 18.43
N LEU A 208 -16.07 -1.10 17.30
CA LEU A 208 -14.66 -1.21 16.94
C LEU A 208 -14.08 0.17 16.62
N ALA A 209 -14.76 0.97 15.81
CA ALA A 209 -14.31 2.33 15.47
C ALA A 209 -14.15 3.20 16.72
N GLU A 210 -15.13 3.17 17.64
CA GLU A 210 -15.05 3.87 18.93
C GLU A 210 -13.83 3.40 19.74
N LYS A 211 -13.61 2.09 19.84
CA LYS A 211 -12.45 1.51 20.56
C LYS A 211 -11.10 1.87 19.94
N LEU A 212 -11.07 2.16 18.64
CA LEU A 212 -9.89 2.62 17.91
C LEU A 212 -9.70 4.14 18.03
N GLY A 213 -10.65 4.87 18.62
CA GLY A 213 -10.59 6.31 18.84
C GLY A 213 -11.18 7.16 17.72
N PHE A 214 -11.90 6.55 16.78
CA PHE A 214 -12.62 7.31 15.76
C PHE A 214 -13.75 8.12 16.37
N THR A 215 -13.92 9.35 15.91
CA THR A 215 -14.94 10.31 16.36
C THR A 215 -15.59 10.98 15.16
N GLY A 216 -16.84 11.40 15.28
CA GLY A 216 -17.53 12.10 14.19
C GLY A 216 -19.03 12.26 14.44
N ASP A 217 -19.65 13.11 13.62
CA ASP A 217 -21.09 13.36 13.66
C ASP A 217 -21.84 12.32 12.81
N LYS A 218 -23.00 11.87 13.29
CA LYS A 218 -23.84 10.83 12.64
C LYS A 218 -24.50 11.29 11.33
N THR A 219 -24.04 12.38 10.71
CA THR A 219 -24.77 13.09 9.65
C THR A 219 -23.82 13.70 8.64
N GLU A 220 -23.12 12.88 7.85
CA GLU A 220 -22.74 13.34 6.51
C GLU A 220 -23.73 12.76 5.50
N PRO A 221 -24.30 13.58 4.60
CA PRO A 221 -25.15 13.07 3.54
C PRO A 221 -24.32 12.19 2.59
N PRO A 222 -24.90 11.11 2.04
CA PRO A 222 -24.18 10.25 1.10
C PRO A 222 -23.67 11.08 -0.08
N LEU A 223 -22.47 10.74 -0.55
CA LEU A 223 -21.94 11.24 -1.82
C LEU A 223 -22.96 10.88 -2.91
N LYS A 224 -23.52 11.89 -3.58
CA LYS A 224 -24.45 11.69 -4.70
C LYS A 224 -23.74 10.94 -5.82
N GLY A 225 -23.98 9.63 -5.91
CA GLY A 225 -23.86 8.92 -7.17
C GLY A 225 -25.01 9.34 -8.08
N ASP A 226 -24.71 9.68 -9.33
CA ASP A 226 -25.73 9.92 -10.36
C ASP A 226 -26.49 8.61 -10.65
N GLY A 227 -27.54 8.36 -9.86
CA GLY A 227 -28.38 7.18 -9.97
C GLY A 227 -29.67 7.35 -9.19
N GLU A 228 -30.80 7.26 -9.90
CA GLU A 228 -32.14 7.48 -9.36
C GLU A 228 -32.49 6.55 -8.19
N GLY A 229 -32.91 7.16 -7.07
CA GLY A 229 -34.06 6.67 -6.28
C GLY A 229 -33.89 5.38 -5.47
N LYS A 230 -32.98 5.37 -4.49
CA LYS A 230 -33.17 4.61 -3.24
C LYS A 230 -32.88 5.53 -2.05
N LYS A 231 -33.76 5.52 -1.04
CA LYS A 231 -33.42 6.04 0.29
C LYS A 231 -32.32 5.12 0.82
N GLU A 232 -31.07 5.52 0.67
CA GLU A 232 -29.95 4.86 1.30
C GLU A 232 -29.93 5.28 2.77
N ASP A 233 -30.01 4.29 3.66
CA ASP A 233 -29.78 4.50 5.09
C ASP A 233 -28.39 5.13 5.24
N GLY A 234 -28.33 6.38 5.69
CA GLY A 234 -27.10 7.18 5.70
C GLY A 234 -25.99 6.48 6.47
N GLU A 235 -24.80 6.41 5.89
CA GLU A 235 -23.62 5.89 6.58
C GLU A 235 -23.11 6.92 7.60
N ILE A 236 -22.61 6.44 8.73
CA ILE A 236 -21.94 7.26 9.74
C ILE A 236 -20.48 7.38 9.31
N LEU A 237 -20.04 8.61 9.02
CA LEU A 237 -18.64 8.92 8.78
C LEU A 237 -17.96 9.28 10.10
N LEU A 238 -16.88 8.57 10.42
CA LEU A 238 -16.04 8.88 11.56
C LEU A 238 -14.61 9.15 11.10
N HIS A 239 -13.87 9.94 11.86
CA HIS A 239 -12.49 10.34 11.59
C HIS A 239 -11.58 10.07 12.77
N LEU A 240 -10.31 9.80 12.47
CA LEU A 240 -9.23 9.65 13.41
C LEU A 240 -8.03 10.48 12.92
N PRO A 241 -7.59 11.51 13.67
CA PRO A 241 -6.28 12.12 13.46
C PRO A 241 -5.19 11.13 13.89
N LEU A 242 -4.10 11.04 13.10
CA LEU A 242 -3.01 10.08 13.32
C LEU A 242 -1.79 10.69 14.04
#